data_AF-A0A345QYN7-F1
#
_entry.id   AF-A0A345QYN7-F1
#
_cell.length_a   1.000
_cell.length_b   1.000
_cell.length_c   1.000
_cell.angle_alpha   90.00
_cell.angle_beta   90.00
_cell.angle_gamma   90.00
#
_symmetry.space_group_name_H-M   'P 1'
#
loop_
_entity.id
_entity.type
_entity.pdbx_description
1 polymer ?
#
loop_
_entity_poly.entity_id
_entity_poly.type
_entity_poly.pdbx_seq_one_letter_code
_entity_poly.pdbx_strand_id
1 'polypeptide(L)'
;MKAAGAAWAKGSPNETPRQDDASSDAAQLGIDLGQYQDNTDAEELELWSWHLEALEAFFAICSQWRVIAIGARIVPIGLDYTAAQSGLQLAGLTVDADMWGDIRTIEQGALAEIRRMM
;
A
#
# COMPACT_ATOMS: atom_id res chain seq x y z
N MET A 1 4.36 7.03 -8.94
CA MET A 1 4.24 6.94 -7.46
C MET A 1 2.81 6.88 -6.91
N LYS A 2 1.80 7.60 -7.45
CA LYS A 2 0.40 7.46 -6.96
C LYS A 2 -0.14 6.02 -7.04
N ALA A 3 0.15 5.32 -8.13
CA ALA A 3 -0.24 3.92 -8.29
C ALA A 3 0.30 3.03 -7.16
N ALA A 4 1.55 3.26 -6.73
CA ALA A 4 2.16 2.50 -5.63
C ALA A 4 1.42 2.71 -4.30
N GLY A 5 1.01 3.96 -4.01
CA GLY A 5 0.20 4.24 -2.84
C GLY A 5 -1.19 3.61 -2.90
N ALA A 6 -1.85 3.66 -4.05
CA ALA A 6 -3.14 3.02 -4.24
C ALA A 6 -3.04 1.49 -4.11
N ALA A 7 -2.01 0.87 -4.68
CA ALA A 7 -1.74 -0.56 -4.56
C ALA A 7 -1.49 -0.95 -3.09
N TRP A 8 -0.70 -0.16 -2.35
CA TRP A 8 -0.53 -0.35 -0.91
C TRP A 8 -1.85 -0.28 -0.15
N ALA A 9 -2.70 0.72 -0.42
CA ALA A 9 -3.99 0.88 0.26
C ALA A 9 -4.96 -0.28 -0.02
N LYS A 10 -4.92 -0.86 -1.22
CA LYS A 10 -5.67 -2.07 -1.57
C LYS A 10 -5.18 -3.33 -0.86
N GLY A 11 -3.98 -3.30 -0.25
CA GLY A 11 -3.35 -4.44 0.41
C GLY A 11 -2.31 -5.18 -0.43
N SER A 12 -1.87 -4.62 -1.58
CA SER A 12 -0.99 -5.32 -2.52
C SER A 12 0.30 -4.56 -2.82
N PRO A 13 1.28 -4.56 -1.90
CA PRO A 13 2.67 -4.41 -2.33
C PRO A 13 3.58 -5.55 -1.86
N ASN A 14 3.09 -6.47 -1.02
CA ASN A 14 3.90 -7.54 -0.43
C ASN A 14 3.11 -8.81 -0.12
N GLU A 15 2.04 -9.07 -0.88
CA GLU A 15 1.61 -10.47 -0.98
C GLU A 15 2.72 -11.19 -1.73
N THR A 16 3.56 -11.93 -0.98
CA THR A 16 3.99 -13.25 -1.47
C THR A 16 2.74 -13.81 -2.13
N PRO A 17 2.72 -14.14 -3.44
CA PRO A 17 1.53 -14.71 -4.07
C PRO A 17 1.04 -15.75 -3.10
N ARG A 18 -0.20 -15.57 -2.58
CA ARG A 18 -0.74 -16.41 -1.51
C ARG A 18 -0.28 -17.81 -1.86
N GLN A 19 0.61 -18.40 -1.05
CA GLN A 19 1.14 -19.73 -1.36
C GLN A 19 -0.08 -20.55 -1.73
N ASP A 20 -0.09 -21.12 -2.94
CA ASP A 20 -1.30 -21.59 -3.61
C ASP A 20 -1.90 -22.81 -2.90
N ASP A 21 -2.40 -22.54 -1.71
CA ASP A 21 -3.24 -23.39 -0.89
C ASP A 21 -4.63 -23.42 -1.52
N ALA A 22 -4.95 -22.54 -2.48
CA ALA A 22 -6.21 -22.55 -3.22
C ALA A 22 -6.34 -23.88 -3.98
N SER A 23 -5.27 -24.30 -4.66
CA SER A 23 -5.21 -25.58 -5.36
C SER A 23 -5.33 -26.77 -4.40
N SER A 24 -4.66 -26.72 -3.25
CA SER A 24 -4.71 -27.79 -2.24
C SER A 24 -6.10 -27.90 -1.58
N ASP A 25 -6.69 -26.77 -1.18
CA ASP A 25 -8.00 -26.69 -0.55
C ASP A 25 -9.10 -27.09 -1.54
N ALA A 26 -9.02 -26.63 -2.79
CA ALA A 26 -9.97 -27.01 -3.82
C ALA A 26 -9.93 -28.52 -4.11
N ALA A 27 -8.74 -29.13 -4.12
CA ALA A 27 -8.60 -30.57 -4.23
C ALA A 27 -9.23 -31.32 -3.04
N GLN A 28 -9.08 -30.82 -1.81
CA GLN A 28 -9.73 -31.39 -0.62
C GLN A 28 -11.25 -31.24 -0.65
N LEU A 29 -11.76 -30.13 -1.19
CA LEU A 29 -13.18 -29.82 -1.27
C LEU A 29 -13.86 -30.39 -2.54
N GLY A 30 -13.11 -31.04 -3.43
CA GLY A 30 -13.60 -31.61 -4.68
C GLY A 30 -14.02 -30.58 -5.72
N ILE A 31 -13.45 -29.36 -5.64
CA ILE A 31 -13.73 -28.25 -6.56
C ILE A 31 -12.74 -28.32 -7.72
N ASP A 32 -13.25 -28.43 -8.95
CA ASP A 32 -12.44 -28.38 -10.17
C ASP A 32 -12.09 -26.93 -10.52
N LEU A 33 -10.87 -26.52 -10.17
CA LEU A 33 -10.36 -25.17 -10.46
C LEU A 33 -10.21 -24.89 -11.97
N GLY A 34 -10.14 -25.92 -12.83
CA GLY A 34 -10.02 -25.74 -14.28
C GLY A 34 -11.25 -25.07 -14.92
N GLN A 35 -12.35 -24.98 -14.18
CA GLN A 35 -13.57 -24.27 -14.60
C GLN A 35 -13.59 -22.80 -14.17
N TYR A 36 -12.66 -22.38 -13.31
CA TYR A 36 -12.54 -21.01 -12.84
C TYR A 36 -11.34 -20.37 -13.54
N GLN A 37 -11.59 -19.35 -14.37
CA GLN A 37 -10.50 -18.55 -14.93
C GLN A 37 -9.74 -17.89 -13.77
N ASP A 38 -8.45 -18.21 -13.66
CA ASP A 38 -7.53 -17.44 -12.85
C ASP A 38 -7.36 -16.07 -13.49
N ASN A 39 -8.29 -15.16 -13.18
CA ASN A 39 -8.20 -13.75 -13.52
C ASN A 39 -7.26 -13.07 -12.51
N THR A 40 -6.04 -13.59 -12.37
CA THR A 40 -4.93 -12.80 -11.82
C THR A 40 -4.49 -11.78 -12.90
N ASP A 41 -5.45 -10.96 -13.36
CA ASP A 41 -5.21 -9.64 -13.96
C ASP A 41 -4.85 -8.68 -12.82
N ALA A 42 -3.95 -9.09 -11.93
CA ALA A 42 -3.35 -8.17 -10.99
C ALA A 42 -2.51 -7.22 -11.87
N GLU A 43 -3.01 -5.99 -12.07
CA GLU A 43 -2.27 -4.94 -12.74
C GLU A 43 -0.88 -4.86 -12.09
N GLU A 44 0.15 -5.42 -12.75
CA GLU A 44 1.51 -5.46 -12.22
C GLU A 44 1.97 -4.01 -12.02
N LEU A 45 2.26 -3.66 -10.77
CA LEU A 45 2.77 -2.34 -10.44
C LEU A 45 4.25 -2.26 -10.86
N GLU A 46 4.51 -1.68 -12.02
CA GLU A 46 5.88 -1.35 -12.42
C GLU A 46 6.41 -0.15 -11.63
N LEU A 47 7.55 -0.35 -10.95
CA LEU A 47 8.26 0.69 -10.18
C LEU A 47 9.66 0.91 -10.76
N TRP A 48 9.99 2.16 -11.09
CA TRP A 48 11.35 2.52 -11.47
C TRP A 48 12.29 2.51 -10.27
N SER A 49 13.52 2.05 -10.48
CA SER A 49 14.50 1.78 -9.41
C SER A 49 14.80 3.01 -8.55
N TRP A 50 14.83 4.21 -9.13
CA TRP A 50 15.06 5.46 -8.40
C TRP A 50 13.92 5.86 -7.46
N HIS A 51 12.75 5.23 -7.56
CA HIS A 51 11.64 5.46 -6.65
C HIS A 51 11.53 4.41 -5.53
N LEU A 52 12.38 3.38 -5.54
CA LEU A 52 12.35 2.30 -4.56
C LEU A 52 12.58 2.82 -3.14
N GLU A 53 13.59 3.66 -2.95
CA GLU A 53 13.93 4.22 -1.63
C GLU A 53 12.75 5.02 -1.05
N ALA A 54 12.06 5.82 -1.88
CA ALA A 54 10.88 6.57 -1.45
C ALA A 54 9.72 5.65 -1.03
N LEU A 55 9.56 4.50 -1.69
CA LEU A 55 8.57 3.50 -1.32
C LEU A 55 8.90 2.81 0.00
N GLU A 56 10.15 2.42 0.21
CA GLU A 56 10.61 1.84 1.48
C GLU A 56 10.46 2.83 2.64
N ALA A 57 10.83 4.10 2.43
CA ALA A 57 10.61 5.16 3.41
C ALA A 57 9.13 5.37 3.71
N PHE A 58 8.26 5.31 2.71
CA PHE A 58 6.82 5.33 2.92
C PHE A 58 6.35 4.14 3.77
N PHE A 59 6.84 2.92 3.53
CA PHE A 59 6.50 1.75 4.35
C PHE A 59 6.91 1.88 5.82
N ALA A 60 8.02 2.59 6.10
CA ALA A 60 8.42 2.87 7.47
C ALA A 60 7.41 3.76 8.23
N ILE A 61 6.63 4.57 7.53
CA ILE A 61 5.71 5.56 8.12
C ILE A 61 4.23 5.37 7.76
N CYS A 62 3.88 4.35 6.98
CA CYS A 62 2.53 4.17 6.41
C CYS A 62 1.43 3.88 7.44
N SER A 63 1.78 3.75 8.72
CA SER A 63 0.85 3.62 9.85
C SER A 63 0.49 4.97 10.50
N GLN A 64 1.24 6.03 10.21
CA GLN A 64 1.13 7.32 10.90
C GLN A 64 0.08 8.25 10.26
N TRP A 65 -1.15 7.76 10.11
CA TRP A 65 -2.24 8.54 9.51
C TRP A 65 -2.83 9.55 10.49
N ARG A 66 -2.93 10.80 10.03
CA ARG A 66 -3.78 11.79 10.67
C ARG A 66 -5.23 11.57 10.26
N VAL A 67 -6.09 11.44 11.25
CA VAL A 67 -7.53 11.22 11.07
C VAL A 67 -8.35 12.35 11.70
N ILE A 68 -9.52 12.60 11.14
CA ILE A 68 -10.53 13.49 11.72
C ILE A 68 -11.85 12.75 11.90
N ALA A 69 -12.62 13.14 12.91
CA ALA A 69 -13.97 12.63 13.11
C ALA A 69 -14.97 13.59 12.45
N ILE A 70 -15.83 13.06 11.58
CA ILE A 70 -16.95 13.79 10.97
C ILE A 70 -18.23 13.01 11.29
N GLY A 71 -18.97 13.49 12.29
CA GLY A 71 -20.11 12.75 12.84
C GLY A 71 -19.65 11.40 13.41
N ALA A 72 -20.24 10.31 12.92
CA ALA A 72 -19.89 8.94 13.31
C ALA A 72 -18.76 8.30 12.47
N ARG A 73 -18.16 9.04 11.53
CA ARG A 73 -17.10 8.54 10.63
C ARG A 73 -15.72 9.03 11.08
N ILE A 74 -14.72 8.15 10.98
CA ILE A 74 -13.29 8.50 11.11
C ILE A 74 -12.70 8.50 9.71
N VAL A 75 -12.14 9.64 9.29
CA VAL A 75 -11.64 9.85 7.92
C VAL A 75 -10.16 10.22 7.95
N PRO A 76 -9.29 9.46 7.28
CA PRO A 76 -7.90 9.86 7.06
C PRO A 76 -7.80 11.10 6.17
N ILE A 77 -6.92 12.02 6.54
CA ILE A 77 -6.69 13.26 5.78
C ILE A 77 -5.28 13.39 5.22
N GLY A 78 -4.36 12.51 5.62
CA GLY A 78 -2.96 12.50 5.23
C GLY A 78 -2.12 11.83 6.32
N LEU A 79 -0.83 11.69 6.09
CA LEU A 79 0.13 11.32 7.13
C LEU A 79 0.29 12.48 8.12
N ASP A 80 0.47 12.15 9.39
CA ASP A 80 0.96 13.13 10.36
C ASP A 80 2.45 13.33 10.11
N TYR A 81 2.83 14.46 9.52
CA TYR A 81 4.21 14.72 9.14
C TYR A 81 5.17 14.83 10.32
N THR A 82 4.69 15.18 11.52
CA THR A 82 5.52 15.20 12.73
C THR A 82 5.83 13.78 13.20
N ALA A 83 4.81 12.91 13.22
CA ALA A 83 4.99 11.49 13.56
C ALA A 83 5.81 10.75 12.49
N ALA A 84 5.55 11.03 11.21
CA ALA A 84 6.31 10.50 10.08
C ALA A 84 7.79 10.88 10.16
N GLN A 85 8.11 12.15 10.46
CA GLN A 85 9.50 12.58 10.65
C GLN A 85 10.19 11.77 11.75
N SER A 86 9.50 11.52 12.87
CA SER A 86 10.03 10.69 13.95
C SER A 86 10.25 9.23 13.52
N GLY A 87 9.31 8.67 12.75
CA GLY A 87 9.43 7.31 12.20
C GLY A 87 10.61 7.16 11.24
N LEU A 88 10.79 8.11 10.31
CA LEU A 88 11.93 8.14 9.39
C LEU A 88 13.26 8.22 10.14
N GLN A 89 13.32 9.07 11.17
CA GLN A 89 14.52 9.20 12.02
C GLN A 89 14.84 7.90 12.76
N LEU A 90 13.84 7.23 13.33
CA LEU A 90 14.03 5.94 14.02
C LEU A 90 14.45 4.82 13.06
N ALA A 91 14.01 4.89 11.80
CA ALA A 91 14.44 3.98 10.74
C ALA A 91 15.86 4.30 10.21
N GLY A 92 16.50 5.38 10.66
CA GLY A 92 17.81 5.82 10.17
C GLY A 92 17.80 6.38 8.75
N LEU A 93 16.62 6.77 8.23
CA LEU A 93 16.45 7.27 6.88
C LEU A 93 16.64 8.79 6.83
N THR A 94 17.50 9.25 5.92
CA THR A 94 17.66 10.68 5.60
C THR A 94 16.87 10.97 4.33
N VAL A 95 15.84 11.80 4.44
CA VAL A 95 14.94 12.15 3.33
C VAL A 95 15.25 13.56 2.85
N ASP A 96 15.63 13.69 1.58
CA ASP A 96 15.80 14.99 0.93
C ASP A 96 14.48 15.51 0.32
N ALA A 97 14.53 16.67 -0.33
CA ALA A 97 13.34 17.31 -0.88
C ALA A 97 12.68 16.50 -2.01
N ASP A 98 13.47 15.82 -2.83
CA ASP A 98 12.97 15.06 -3.98
C ASP A 98 12.33 13.75 -3.51
N MET A 99 13.00 13.03 -2.62
CA MET A 99 12.47 11.83 -1.96
C MET A 99 11.20 12.15 -1.16
N TRP A 100 11.15 13.29 -0.47
CA TRP A 100 9.93 13.76 0.19
C TRP A 100 8.79 14.04 -0.80
N GLY A 101 9.12 14.60 -1.97
CA GLY A 101 8.17 14.78 -3.08
C GLY A 101 7.55 13.47 -3.55
N ASP A 102 8.37 12.43 -3.67
CA ASP A 102 7.92 11.08 -4.04
C ASP A 102 7.05 10.45 -2.94
N ILE A 103 7.46 10.52 -1.67
CA ILE A 103 6.68 10.03 -0.52
C ILE A 103 5.27 10.66 -0.51
N ARG A 104 5.18 11.98 -0.71
CA ARG A 104 3.87 12.66 -0.78
C ARG A 104 3.05 12.23 -1.99
N THR A 105 3.71 11.87 -3.09
CA THR A 105 3.01 11.35 -4.27
C THR A 105 2.46 9.94 -4.01
N ILE A 106 3.16 9.10 -3.25
CA ILE A 106 2.65 7.81 -2.77
C ILE A 106 1.46 8.04 -1.81
N GLU A 107 1.64 8.89 -0.80
CA GLU A 107 0.60 9.27 0.18
C GLU A 107 -0.71 9.68 -0.52
N GLN A 108 -0.64 10.54 -1.53
CA GLN A 108 -1.82 10.98 -2.28
C GLN A 108 -2.55 9.82 -2.96
N GLY A 109 -1.80 8.87 -3.52
CA GLY A 109 -2.37 7.66 -4.13
C GLY A 109 -3.07 6.77 -3.10
N ALA A 110 -2.41 6.53 -1.96
CA ALA A 110 -2.96 5.76 -0.86
C ALA A 110 -4.23 6.40 -0.28
N LEU A 111 -4.19 7.70 -0.02
CA LEU A 111 -5.30 8.46 0.54
C LEU A 111 -6.51 8.48 -0.39
N ALA A 112 -6.30 8.65 -1.70
CA ALA A 112 -7.37 8.61 -2.69
C ALA A 112 -8.07 7.24 -2.69
N GLU A 113 -7.29 6.16 -2.61
CA GLU A 113 -7.83 4.81 -2.60
C GLU A 113 -8.53 4.46 -1.29
N ILE A 114 -7.95 4.81 -0.13
CA ILE A 114 -8.63 4.65 1.17
C ILE A 114 -10.00 5.32 1.15
N ARG A 115 -10.08 6.55 0.65
CA ARG A 115 -11.35 7.29 0.55
C ARG A 115 -12.35 6.66 -0.40
N ARG A 116 -11.88 5.98 -1.45
CA ARG A 116 -12.74 5.26 -2.40
C ARG A 116 -13.42 4.05 -1.76
N MET A 117 -12.78 3.45 -0.74
CA MET A 117 -13.23 2.21 -0.09
C MET A 117 -14.12 2.43 1.15
N MET A 118 -14.26 3.66 1.65
CA MET A 118 -15.04 4.03 2.86
C MET A 118 -16.46 4.51 2.55
#